data_AF-A0A968YDC4-F1
#
_entry.id   AF-A0A968YDC4-F1
#
_cell.length_a   1.000
_cell.length_b   1.000
_cell.length_c   1.000
_cell.angle_alpha   90.00
_cell.angle_beta   90.00
_cell.angle_gamma   90.00
#
_symmetry.space_group_name_H-M   'P 1'
#
loop_
_entity.id
_entity.type
_entity.pdbx_description
1 polymer ?
#
loop_
_entity_poly.entity_id
_entity_poly.type
_entity_poly.pdbx_seq_one_letter_code
_entity_poly.pdbx_strand_id
1 'polypeptide(L)'
;MTIKVINLRHKRNIQGYLCDRTSALGNPFHKFSESERTAVVAAFREYLHQVTNLGSNPVDVAPGLAQKYKVMLSLRWKRPSRDEVMAELAKLQSMSEIKLLCWCAPRSCHCDVIKSYLEWRNPVEQLSLEQELIPRK
;
A
#
# COMPACT_ATOMS: atom_id res chain seq x y z
N MET A 1 -10.38 -13.19 2.28
CA MET A 1 -10.01 -11.95 3.00
C MET A 1 -10.73 -10.78 2.34
N THR A 2 -11.39 -9.92 3.11
CA THR A 2 -12.14 -8.76 2.57
C THR A 2 -11.40 -7.46 2.88
N ILE A 3 -11.00 -6.71 1.84
CA ILE A 3 -10.24 -5.45 2.01
C ILE A 3 -11.05 -4.24 1.55
N LYS A 4 -11.24 -3.27 2.44
CA LYS A 4 -11.94 -2.00 2.17
C LYS A 4 -11.02 -0.81 2.42
N VAL A 5 -11.01 0.14 1.50
CA VAL A 5 -10.38 1.45 1.70
C VAL A 5 -11.46 2.43 2.19
N ILE A 6 -11.23 3.05 3.35
CA ILE A 6 -12.21 3.92 4.02
C ILE A 6 -11.68 5.35 4.06
N ASN A 7 -12.52 6.30 3.64
CA ASN A 7 -12.22 7.72 3.74
C ASN A 7 -12.50 8.26 5.17
N LEU A 8 -11.44 8.70 5.85
CA LEU A 8 -11.50 9.29 7.20
C LEU A 8 -12.16 10.67 7.28
N ARG A 9 -12.30 11.39 6.16
CA ARG A 9 -12.98 12.70 6.13
C ARG A 9 -14.47 12.59 6.42
N HIS A 10 -15.09 11.47 6.05
CA HIS A 10 -16.54 11.28 6.16
C HIS A 10 -16.95 10.31 7.27
N LYS A 11 -16.02 9.49 7.79
CA LYS A 11 -16.30 8.53 8.84
C LYS A 11 -15.25 8.62 9.94
N ARG A 12 -15.61 9.28 11.04
CA ARG A 12 -14.79 9.37 12.27
C ARG A 12 -15.00 8.12 13.13
N ASN A 13 -14.04 7.80 14.00
CA ASN A 13 -14.10 6.69 14.97
C ASN A 13 -14.24 5.28 14.36
N ILE A 14 -13.70 5.06 13.16
CA ILE A 14 -13.62 3.72 12.58
C ILE A 14 -12.32 3.04 13.01
N GLN A 15 -12.43 1.82 13.50
CA GLN A 15 -11.28 0.95 13.74
C GLN A 15 -10.77 0.36 12.42
N GLY A 16 -9.46 0.46 12.20
CA GLY A 16 -8.77 -0.01 11.01
C GLY A 16 -7.30 0.42 11.02
N TYR A 17 -6.57 0.06 9.97
CA TYR A 17 -5.17 0.44 9.83
C TYR A 17 -5.06 1.86 9.25
N LEU A 18 -4.56 2.79 10.06
CA LEU A 18 -4.32 4.18 9.64
C LEU A 18 -3.14 4.25 8.67
N CYS A 19 -3.43 4.43 7.38
CA CYS A 19 -2.41 4.55 6.34
C CYS A 19 -2.00 6.02 6.18
N ASP A 20 -1.37 6.58 7.21
CA ASP A 20 -0.80 7.93 7.15
C ASP A 20 0.70 7.92 7.43
N ARG A 21 1.31 9.10 7.39
CA ARG A 21 2.76 9.28 7.50
C ARG A 21 3.36 8.72 8.79
N THR A 22 2.56 8.48 9.83
CA THR A 22 2.97 7.93 11.12
C THR A 22 2.96 6.40 11.17
N SER A 23 2.45 5.74 10.13
CA SER A 23 2.39 4.28 10.01
C SER A 23 3.50 3.72 9.13
N ALA A 24 3.83 2.43 9.28
CA ALA A 24 4.85 1.78 8.43
C ALA A 24 4.38 1.66 6.97
N LEU A 25 3.07 1.51 6.74
CA LEU A 25 2.49 1.45 5.39
C LEU A 25 2.02 2.83 4.89
N GLY A 26 2.45 3.90 5.57
CA GLY A 26 2.18 5.27 5.16
C GLY A 26 2.91 5.64 3.87
N ASN A 27 2.24 6.36 2.97
CA ASN A 27 2.90 6.87 1.78
C ASN A 27 4.05 7.85 2.12
N PRO A 28 5.30 7.64 1.70
CA PRO A 28 6.39 8.60 1.92
C PRO A 28 6.19 9.91 1.14
N PHE A 29 5.49 9.91 0.01
CA PHE A 29 5.41 11.04 -0.92
C PHE A 29 4.24 11.96 -0.60
N HIS A 30 4.48 13.27 -0.51
CA HIS A 30 3.45 14.26 -0.28
C HIS A 30 2.65 14.52 -1.57
N LYS A 31 1.34 14.76 -1.42
CA LYS A 31 0.43 15.15 -2.51
C LYS A 31 -0.18 16.49 -2.17
N PHE A 32 0.33 17.57 -2.74
CA PHE A 32 -0.13 18.94 -2.50
C PHE A 32 -1.42 19.26 -3.24
N SER A 33 -1.56 18.74 -4.46
CA SER A 33 -2.71 19.03 -5.33
C SER A 33 -3.29 17.74 -5.90
N GLU A 34 -4.41 17.84 -6.61
CA GLU A 34 -5.01 16.67 -7.26
C GLU A 34 -4.30 16.26 -8.55
N SER A 35 -3.62 17.19 -9.23
CA SER A 35 -2.86 16.88 -10.45
C SER A 35 -1.67 15.94 -10.18
N GLU A 36 -1.12 15.96 -8.97
CA GLU A 36 -0.01 15.09 -8.56
C GLU A 36 -0.43 13.65 -8.24
N ARG A 37 -1.73 13.36 -8.14
CA ARG A 37 -2.25 12.07 -7.65
C ARG A 37 -1.66 10.88 -8.40
N THR A 38 -1.67 10.94 -9.74
CA THR A 38 -1.15 9.86 -10.59
C THR A 38 0.32 9.60 -10.31
N ALA A 39 1.15 10.65 -10.23
CA ALA A 39 2.58 10.54 -9.95
C ALA A 39 2.85 10.00 -8.55
N VAL A 40 2.14 10.49 -7.53
CA VAL A 40 2.30 10.05 -6.13
C VAL A 40 1.88 8.59 -5.94
N VAL A 41 0.79 8.16 -6.59
CA VAL A 41 0.34 6.76 -6.52
C VAL A 41 1.30 5.85 -7.28
N ALA A 42 1.82 6.28 -8.43
CA ALA A 42 2.84 5.53 -9.18
C ALA A 42 4.14 5.38 -8.38
N ALA A 43 4.62 6.47 -7.78
CA ALA A 43 5.79 6.46 -6.91
C ALA A 43 5.60 5.49 -5.73
N PHE A 44 4.43 5.51 -5.09
CA PHE A 44 4.13 4.59 -3.99
C PHE A 44 4.07 3.13 -4.44
N ARG A 45 3.54 2.85 -5.64
CA ARG A 45 3.51 1.50 -6.22
C ARG A 45 4.90 0.95 -6.42
N GLU A 46 5.79 1.71 -7.02
CA GLU A 46 7.18 1.27 -7.20
C GLU A 46 7.91 1.15 -5.85
N TYR A 47 7.69 2.11 -4.93
CA TYR A 47 8.23 2.04 -3.58
C TYR A 47 7.84 0.73 -2.88
N LEU A 48 6.55 0.39 -2.88
CA LEU A 48 6.08 -0.82 -2.22
C LEU A 48 6.70 -2.07 -2.87
N HIS A 49 6.76 -2.12 -4.20
CA HIS A 49 7.39 -3.23 -4.92
C HIS A 49 8.88 -3.39 -4.61
N GLN A 50 9.65 -2.30 -4.59
CA GLN A 50 11.08 -2.32 -4.25
C GLN A 50 11.30 -2.90 -2.83
N VAL A 51 10.47 -2.48 -1.88
CA VAL A 51 10.59 -2.92 -0.48
C VAL A 51 10.16 -4.38 -0.30
N THR A 52 9.05 -4.78 -0.91
CA THR A 52 8.46 -6.11 -0.68
C THR A 52 9.08 -7.19 -1.58
N ASN A 53 9.11 -6.97 -2.90
CA ASN A 53 9.56 -7.95 -3.88
C ASN A 53 11.07 -7.95 -4.08
N LEU A 54 11.71 -6.78 -4.06
CA LEU A 54 13.15 -6.65 -4.34
C LEU A 54 14.00 -6.58 -3.07
N GLY A 55 13.37 -6.56 -1.89
CA GLY A 55 14.08 -6.61 -0.62
C GLY A 55 14.77 -5.31 -0.22
N SER A 56 14.50 -4.20 -0.91
CA SER A 56 15.18 -2.93 -0.65
C SER A 56 14.76 -2.29 0.67
N ASN A 57 15.67 -1.55 1.30
CA ASN A 57 15.34 -0.76 2.49
C ASN A 57 14.51 0.47 2.09
N PRO A 58 13.34 0.73 2.73
CA PRO A 58 12.50 1.89 2.47
C PRO A 58 13.24 3.23 2.41
N VAL A 59 14.16 3.45 3.36
CA VAL A 59 14.84 4.74 3.54
C VAL A 59 15.79 5.05 2.38
N ASP A 60 16.36 4.01 1.78
CA ASP A 60 17.33 4.14 0.69
C ASP A 60 16.64 4.40 -0.66
N VAL A 61 15.48 3.77 -0.90
CA VAL A 61 14.78 3.86 -2.20
C VAL A 61 13.87 5.08 -2.32
N ALA A 62 13.31 5.57 -1.21
CA ALA A 62 12.33 6.64 -1.24
C ALA A 62 12.87 7.96 -1.87
N PRO A 63 14.09 8.44 -1.58
CA PRO A 63 14.63 9.65 -2.21
C PRO A 63 14.77 9.54 -3.74
N GLY A 64 15.28 8.41 -4.24
CA GLY A 64 15.44 8.18 -5.68
C GLY A 64 14.10 8.14 -6.41
N LEU A 65 13.09 7.52 -5.81
CA LEU A 65 11.73 7.49 -6.37
C LEU A 65 11.06 8.87 -6.32
N ALA A 66 11.29 9.66 -5.25
CA ALA A 66 10.80 11.03 -5.18
C ALA A 66 11.34 11.87 -6.36
N GLN A 67 12.63 11.77 -6.66
CA GLN A 67 13.25 12.41 -7.81
C GLN A 67 12.68 11.90 -9.14
N LYS A 68 12.62 10.57 -9.32
CA LYS A 68 12.13 9.91 -10.55
C LYS A 68 10.72 10.36 -10.92
N TYR A 69 9.83 10.40 -9.94
CA TYR A 69 8.43 10.76 -10.14
C TYR A 69 8.13 12.25 -9.98
N LYS A 70 9.15 13.08 -9.69
CA LYS A 70 9.03 14.51 -9.43
C LYS A 70 7.99 14.83 -8.33
N VAL A 71 8.01 14.04 -7.25
CA VAL A 71 7.14 14.21 -6.08
C VAL A 71 7.97 14.53 -4.85
N MET A 72 7.38 15.22 -3.87
CA MET A 72 8.12 15.58 -2.66
C MET A 72 8.13 14.42 -1.65
N LEU A 73 9.31 14.08 -1.12
CA LEU A 73 9.44 13.20 0.03
C LEU A 73 8.99 13.94 1.31
N SER A 74 8.05 13.37 2.05
CA SER A 74 7.52 14.01 3.26
C SER A 74 8.50 13.93 4.42
N LEU A 75 8.77 15.06 5.05
CA LEU A 75 9.57 15.13 6.29
C LEU A 75 8.88 14.48 7.49
N ARG A 76 7.56 14.29 7.43
CA ARG A 76 6.76 13.65 8.50
C ARG A 76 6.61 12.14 8.33
N TRP A 77 7.18 11.58 7.27
CA TRP A 77 7.14 10.14 7.04
C TRP A 77 7.93 9.40 8.13
N LYS A 78 7.34 8.33 8.68
CA LYS A 78 7.90 7.50 9.75
C LYS A 78 9.29 6.94 9.45
N ARG A 79 9.67 6.78 8.17
CA ARG A 79 10.93 6.14 7.73
C ARG A 79 11.10 4.74 8.35
N PRO A 80 10.13 3.83 8.17
CA PRO A 80 10.20 2.50 8.75
C PRO A 80 11.35 1.69 8.16
N SER A 81 11.83 0.70 8.91
CA SER A 81 12.68 -0.35 8.35
C SER A 81 11.87 -1.26 7.42
N ARG A 82 12.57 -2.05 6.60
CA ARG A 82 11.91 -3.08 5.78
C ARG A 82 11.15 -4.07 6.67
N ASP A 83 11.72 -4.48 7.78
CA ASP A 83 11.10 -5.46 8.67
C ASP A 83 9.82 -4.92 9.31
N GLU A 84 9.76 -3.64 9.66
CA GLU A 84 8.52 -2.99 10.10
C GLU A 84 7.45 -3.01 9.01
N VAL A 85 7.81 -2.70 7.76
CA VAL A 85 6.87 -2.75 6.62
C VAL A 85 6.34 -4.17 6.44
N MET A 86 7.23 -5.17 6.40
CA MET A 86 6.86 -6.56 6.20
C MET A 86 6.04 -7.11 7.37
N ALA A 87 6.36 -6.73 8.61
CA ALA A 87 5.60 -7.13 9.79
C ALA A 87 4.16 -6.59 9.76
N GLU A 88 3.96 -5.32 9.39
CA GLU A 88 2.61 -4.76 9.26
C GLU A 88 1.83 -5.41 8.11
N LEU A 89 2.47 -5.69 6.97
CA LEU A 89 1.83 -6.43 5.88
C LEU A 89 1.41 -7.85 6.33
N ALA A 90 2.27 -8.57 7.04
CA ALA A 90 1.97 -9.90 7.55
C ALA A 90 0.82 -9.89 8.56
N LYS A 91 0.80 -8.92 9.49
CA LYS A 91 -0.33 -8.71 10.41
C LYS A 91 -1.64 -8.53 9.64
N LEU A 92 -1.65 -7.65 8.63
CA LEU A 92 -2.83 -7.43 7.80
C LEU A 92 -3.27 -8.72 7.09
N GLN A 93 -2.35 -9.48 6.49
CA GLN A 93 -2.65 -10.75 5.80
C GLN A 93 -3.31 -11.80 6.69
N SER A 94 -3.04 -11.80 8.00
CA SER A 94 -3.67 -12.71 8.96
C SER A 94 -5.12 -12.35 9.32
N MET A 95 -5.61 -11.17 8.89
CA MET A 95 -6.96 -10.70 9.21
C MET A 95 -7.98 -11.15 8.18
N SER A 96 -9.18 -11.54 8.63
CA SER A 96 -10.29 -11.90 7.74
C SER A 96 -10.95 -10.68 7.07
N GLU A 97 -11.04 -9.55 7.78
CA GLU A 97 -11.46 -8.24 7.28
C GLU A 97 -10.38 -7.18 7.54
N ILE A 98 -10.04 -6.42 6.50
CA ILE A 98 -9.07 -5.32 6.56
C ILE A 98 -9.74 -4.01 6.18
N LYS A 99 -9.57 -2.99 7.01
CA LYS A 99 -9.99 -1.61 6.76
C LYS A 99 -8.76 -0.72 6.68
N LEU A 100 -8.38 -0.33 5.46
CA LEU A 100 -7.30 0.63 5.22
C LEU A 100 -7.86 2.04 5.27
N LEU A 101 -7.42 2.83 6.24
CA LEU A 101 -7.96 4.17 6.50
C LEU A 101 -7.09 5.22 5.83
N CYS A 102 -7.70 6.07 5.00
CA CYS A 102 -7.00 7.10 4.24
C CYS A 102 -7.79 8.40 4.20
N TRP A 103 -7.10 9.52 3.98
CA TRP A 103 -7.71 10.84 3.75
C TRP A 103 -7.98 11.14 2.26
N CYS A 104 -7.52 10.29 1.34
CA CYS A 104 -7.52 10.54 -0.11
C CYS A 104 -8.60 9.78 -0.90
N ALA A 105 -9.13 8.68 -0.34
CA ALA A 105 -10.23 7.93 -0.93
C ALA A 105 -11.48 8.83 -1.09
N PRO A 106 -12.42 8.57 -2.03
CA PRO A 106 -12.53 7.41 -2.91
C PRO A 106 -11.68 7.48 -4.18
N ARG A 107 -10.99 8.60 -4.43
CA ARG A 107 -10.05 8.70 -5.56
C ARG A 107 -8.83 7.81 -5.32
N SER A 108 -8.23 7.31 -6.39
CA SER A 108 -7.05 6.44 -6.35
C SER A 108 -5.97 6.96 -5.41
N CYS A 109 -5.49 6.10 -4.53
CA CYS A 109 -4.58 6.43 -3.45
C CYS A 109 -3.62 5.28 -3.17
N HIS A 110 -2.69 5.52 -2.24
CA HIS A 110 -1.71 4.52 -1.85
C HIS A 110 -2.33 3.29 -1.16
N CYS A 111 -3.48 3.42 -0.50
CA CYS A 111 -4.18 2.27 0.09
C CYS A 111 -4.71 1.31 -0.97
N ASP A 112 -5.04 1.79 -2.17
CA ASP A 112 -5.44 0.92 -3.28
C ASP A 112 -4.25 0.05 -3.72
N VAL A 113 -3.03 0.59 -3.69
CA VAL A 113 -1.81 -0.16 -3.98
C VAL A 113 -1.56 -1.24 -2.91
N ILE A 114 -1.69 -0.90 -1.61
CA ILE A 114 -1.55 -1.88 -0.51
C ILE A 114 -2.60 -2.98 -0.66
N LYS A 115 -3.85 -2.61 -0.92
CA LYS A 115 -4.94 -3.53 -1.18
C LYS A 115 -4.59 -4.49 -2.31
N SER A 116 -4.17 -3.98 -3.48
CA SER A 116 -3.79 -4.83 -4.62
C SER A 116 -2.62 -5.76 -4.29
N TYR A 117 -1.63 -5.31 -3.50
CA TYR A 117 -0.52 -6.16 -3.06
C TYR A 117 -1.02 -7.30 -2.14
N LEU A 118 -1.89 -7.01 -1.19
CA LEU A 118 -2.44 -7.99 -0.25
C LEU A 118 -3.33 -9.01 -0.97
N GLU A 119 -4.13 -8.57 -1.94
CA GLU A 119 -4.94 -9.42 -2.82
C GLU A 119 -4.04 -10.34 -3.66
N TRP A 120 -3.01 -9.79 -4.31
CA TRP A 120 -2.04 -10.56 -5.11
C TRP A 120 -1.29 -11.62 -4.28
N ARG A 121 -0.93 -11.30 -3.02
CA ARG A 121 -0.20 -12.24 -2.15
C ARG A 121 -1.08 -13.31 -1.52
N ASN A 122 -2.40 -13.19 -1.57
CA ASN A 122 -3.31 -14.14 -0.94
C ASN A 122 -3.51 -15.37 -1.87
N PRO A 123 -2.91 -16.54 -1.56
CA PRO A 123 -2.87 -17.67 -2.49
C PRO A 123 -4.22 -18.36 -2.72
N VAL A 124 -5.21 -18.07 -1.86
CA VAL A 124 -6.51 -18.77 -1.84
C VAL A 124 -7.29 -18.60 -3.16
N GLU A 125 -6.99 -17.57 -3.95
CA GLU A 125 -7.60 -17.35 -5.28
C GLU A 125 -6.74 -17.86 -6.45
N GLN A 126 -5.42 -18.03 -6.25
CA GLN A 126 -4.52 -18.50 -7.32
C GLN A 126 -4.66 -20.02 -7.52
N LEU A 127 -4.86 -20.78 -6.43
CA LEU A 127 -5.05 -22.24 -6.49
C LEU A 127 -6.38 -22.67 -7.12
N SER A 128 -7.44 -21.86 -7.04
CA SER A 128 -8.72 -22.16 -7.69
C SER A 128 -8.70 -21.96 -9.20
N LEU A 129 -7.89 -21.02 -9.69
CA LEU A 129 -7.78 -20.74 -11.13
C LEU A 129 -6.86 -21.73 -11.85
N GLU A 130 -5.80 -22.21 -11.19
CA GLU A 130 -4.91 -23.24 -11.76
C GLU A 130 -5.56 -24.63 -11.82
N GLN A 131 -6.56 -24.91 -10.97
CA GLN A 131 -7.29 -26.19 -10.97
C GLN A 131 -8.38 -26.29 -12.06
N GLU A 132 -8.80 -25.18 -12.68
CA GLU A 132 -9.75 -25.16 -13.80
C GLU A 132 -9.09 -25.19 -15.19
N LEU A 133 -7.78 -24.91 -15.27
CA LEU A 133 -7.00 -24.88 -16.53
C LEU A 133 -6.31 -26.20 -16.87
N ILE A 134 -6.42 -27.23 -16.03
CA ILE A 134 -5.97 -28.58 -16.37
C ILE A 134 -7.10 -29.24 -17.16
N PRO A 135 -6.96 -29.46 -18.49
CA PRO A 135 -7.97 -30.20 -19.24
C PRO A 135 -8.12 -31.58 -18.61
N ARG A 136 -9.34 -31.92 -18.18
CA ARG A 136 -9.65 -33.30 -17.81
C ARG A 136 -9.72 -34.11 -19.11
N LYS A 137 -8.69 -34.94 -19.28
CA LYS A 137 -8.40 -35.90 -20.35
C LYS A 137 -7.69 -35.35 -21.58
#